data_AF-A0ABD5R5C5-F1
#
_entry.id   AF-A0ABD5R5C5-F1
#
_cell.length_a   1.000
_cell.length_b   1.000
_cell.length_c   1.000
_cell.angle_alpha   90.00
_cell.angle_beta   90.00
_cell.angle_gamma   90.00
#
_symmetry.space_group_name_H-M   'P 1'
#
loop_
_entity.id
_entity.type
_entity.pdbx_description
1 polymer ?
#
loop_
_entity_poly.entity_id
_entity_poly.type
_entity_poly.pdbx_seq_one_letter_code
_entity_poly.pdbx_strand_id
1 'polypeptide(L)' 'MRVADNIISATIHTLDMVSRENQTILGFGLLALVLLYLVATLTTLPTWVSIAVVIVVGVIVPQVINNTRGE' A
#
# COMPACT_ATOMS: atom_id res chain seq x y z
N MET A 1 -0.29 -33.54 -19.06
CA MET A 1 0.65 -33.10 -18.00
C MET A 1 1.02 -31.63 -18.17
N ARG A 2 1.67 -31.22 -19.27
CA ARG A 2 2.08 -29.81 -19.55
C ARG A 2 1.01 -28.72 -19.35
N VAL A 3 -0.26 -28.98 -19.67
CA VAL A 3 -1.34 -27.99 -19.50
C VAL A 3 -1.63 -27.74 -18.02
N ALA A 4 -1.67 -28.79 -17.20
CA ALA A 4 -1.90 -28.66 -15.77
C ALA A 4 -0.74 -27.89 -15.10
N ASP A 5 0.49 -28.18 -15.50
CA ASP A 5 1.69 -27.52 -14.97
C ASP A 5 1.70 -26.01 -15.29
N ASN A 6 1.28 -25.62 -16.50
CA ASN A 6 1.19 -24.22 -16.91
C ASN A 6 0.12 -23.45 -16.13
N ILE A 7 -1.04 -24.08 -15.88
CA ILE A 7 -2.13 -23.46 -15.12
C ILE A 7 -1.73 -23.26 -13.65
N ILE A 8 -1.03 -24.25 -13.08
CA ILE A 8 -0.51 -24.16 -11.71
C ILE A 8 0.53 -23.04 -11.61
N SER A 9 1.46 -22.97 -12.56
CA SER A 9 2.49 -21.93 -12.58
C SER A 9 1.92 -20.51 -12.74
N ALA A 10 0.96 -20.31 -13.63
CA ALA A 10 0.29 -19.02 -13.80
C ALA A 10 -0.50 -18.61 -12.55
N THR A 11 -1.16 -19.55 -11.90
CA THR A 11 -1.90 -19.30 -10.65
C THR A 11 -0.96 -18.91 -9.51
N ILE A 12 0.18 -19.59 -9.33
CA ILE A 12 1.14 -19.21 -8.29
C ILE A 12 1.71 -17.82 -8.55
N HIS A 13 2.02 -17.49 -9.81
CA HIS A 13 2.53 -16.17 -10.16
C HIS A 13 1.55 -15.04 -9.84
N THR A 14 0.25 -15.21 -10.10
CA THR A 14 -0.75 -14.19 -9.75
C THR A 14 -0.94 -14.05 -8.25
N LEU A 15 -0.87 -15.16 -7.50
CA LEU A 15 -0.92 -15.13 -6.03
C LEU A 15 0.28 -14.40 -5.42
N ASP A 16 1.48 -14.60 -5.97
CA ASP A 16 2.69 -13.90 -5.54
C ASP A 16 2.64 -12.39 -5.85
N MET A 17 2.06 -12.01 -6.99
CA MET A 17 1.82 -10.61 -7.33
C MET A 17 0.88 -9.95 -6.30
N VAL A 18 -0.26 -10.60 -5.99
CA VAL A 18 -1.26 -10.08 -5.04
C VAL A 18 -0.70 -10.02 -3.61
N SER A 19 0.10 -11.00 -3.18
CA SER A 19 0.73 -11.01 -1.85
C SER A 19 1.68 -9.82 -1.66
N ARG A 20 2.51 -9.54 -2.67
CA ARG A 20 3.49 -8.44 -2.66
C ARG A 20 2.83 -7.07 -2.67
N GLU A 21 1.74 -6.92 -3.43
CA GLU A 21 0.93 -5.71 -3.47
C GLU A 21 0.30 -5.43 -2.10
N ASN A 22 -0.33 -6.44 -1.51
CA ASN A 22 -0.95 -6.31 -0.18
C ASN A 22 0.08 -5.99 0.92
N GLN A 23 1.28 -6.59 0.87
CA GLN A 23 2.35 -6.26 1.81
C GLN A 23 2.78 -4.79 1.71
N THR A 24 2.80 -4.23 0.50
CA THR A 24 3.13 -2.81 0.28
C THR A 24 2.06 -1.89 0.86
N ILE A 25 0.78 -2.19 0.62
CA ILE A 25 -0.35 -1.42 1.15
C ILE A 25 -0.34 -1.44 2.68
N LEU A 26 -0.17 -2.62 3.29
CA LEU A 26 -0.11 -2.75 4.75
C LEU A 26 1.09 -2.00 5.36
N GLY A 27 2.26 -2.06 4.71
CA GLY A 27 3.46 -1.34 5.17
C GLY A 27 3.26 0.17 5.22
N PHE A 28 2.69 0.74 4.15
CA PHE A 28 2.38 2.17 4.12
C PHE A 28 1.21 2.58 5.02
N GLY A 29 0.22 1.70 5.21
CA GLY A 29 -0.87 1.93 6.17
C GLY A 29 -0.34 2.09 7.60
N LEU A 30 0.59 1.23 8.03
CA LEU A 30 1.31 1.36 9.31
C LEU A 30 2.09 2.67 9.40
N LEU A 31 2.80 3.03 8.32
CA LEU A 31 3.58 4.27 8.22
C LEU A 31 2.69 5.52 8.37
N ALA A 32 1.49 5.48 7.80
CA ALA A 32 0.50 6.55 7.90
C ALA A 32 -0.04 6.74 9.32
N LEU A 33 -0.27 5.64 10.05
CA LEU A 33 -0.67 5.71 11.45
C LEU A 33 0.42 6.34 12.34
N VAL A 34 1.68 5.97 12.10
CA VAL A 34 2.83 6.59 12.79
C VAL A 34 2.91 8.08 12.48
N LEU A 35 2.76 8.46 11.20
CA LEU A 35 2.74 9.87 10.79
C LEU A 35 1.56 10.65 11.39
N LEU A 36 0.37 10.06 11.47
CA LEU A 36 -0.77 10.68 12.12
C LEU A 36 -0.48 10.96 13.59
N TYR A 37 0.09 9.99 14.31
CA TYR A 37 0.46 10.17 15.70
C TYR A 37 1.49 11.30 15.87
N LEU A 38 2.52 11.34 15.02
CA LEU A 38 3.53 12.40 15.03
C LEU A 38 2.93 13.77 14.71
N VAL A 39 2.05 13.87 13.71
CA VAL A 39 1.36 15.12 13.35
C VAL A 39 0.48 15.59 14.51
N ALA A 40 -0.28 14.70 15.14
CA ALA A 40 -1.15 15.03 16.27
C ALA A 40 -0.38 15.46 17.52
N THR A 41 0.85 14.98 17.72
CA THR A 41 1.67 15.29 18.90
C THR A 41 2.61 16.48 18.70
N LEU A 42 3.13 16.68 17.49
CA LEU A 42 4.14 17.69 17.18
C LEU A 42 3.58 18.94 16.50
N THR A 43 2.31 18.93 16.08
CA THR A 43 1.69 20.06 15.38
C THR A 43 0.29 20.36 15.92
N THR A 44 -0.12 21.62 15.86
CA THR A 44 -1.48 22.07 16.17
C THR A 44 -2.25 22.39 14.90
N LEU A 45 -2.20 21.47 13.93
CA LEU A 45 -2.90 21.62 12.65
C LEU A 45 -4.41 21.46 12.82
N PRO A 46 -5.23 22.19 12.02
CA PRO A 46 -6.66 21.93 11.93
C PRO A 46 -6.93 20.48 11.54
N THR A 47 -7.92 19.83 12.15
CA THR A 47 -8.21 18.40 11.98
C THR A 47 -8.32 17.99 10.50
N TRP A 48 -8.91 18.84 9.67
CA TRP A 48 -9.05 18.61 8.22
C TRP A 48 -7.70 18.48 7.50
N VAL A 49 -6.69 19.25 7.91
CA VAL A 49 -5.33 19.18 7.34
C VAL A 49 -4.66 17.87 7.74
N SER A 50 -4.79 17.47 9.02
CA SER A 50 -4.25 16.21 9.50
C SER A 50 -4.87 15.00 8.78
N ILE A 51 -6.18 15.02 8.54
CA ILE A 51 -6.87 13.97 7.75
C ILE A 51 -6.33 13.93 6.32
N ALA A 52 -6.16 15.09 5.66
CA ALA A 52 -5.64 15.15 4.31
C ALA A 52 -4.24 14.55 4.19
N VAL A 53 -3.35 14.85 5.15
CA VAL A 53 -1.98 14.27 5.19
C VAL A 53 -2.02 12.75 5.31
N VAL A 54 -2.88 12.21 6.18
CA VAL A 54 -3.00 10.75 6.36
C VAL A 54 -3.51 10.07 5.11
N ILE A 55 -4.51 10.63 4.44
CA ILE A 55 -5.03 10.06 3.18
C ILE A 55 -3.95 10.11 2.10
N VAL A 56 -3.26 11.23 1.95
CA VAL A 56 -2.22 11.36 0.92
C VAL A 56 -1.09 10.36 1.17
N VAL A 57 -0.54 10.31 2.38
CA VAL A 57 0.64 9.48 2.66
C VAL A 57 0.29 8.00 2.82
N GLY A 58 -0.86 7.69 3.44
CA GLY A 58 -1.27 6.32 3.73
C GLY A 58 -2.03 5.61 2.63
N VAL A 59 -2.63 6.35 1.70
CA VAL A 59 -3.54 5.78 0.69
C VAL A 59 -3.12 6.16 -0.72
N ILE A 60 -2.84 7.43 -1.01
CA ILE A 60 -2.51 7.88 -2.38
C ILE A 60 -1.07 7.53 -2.76
N VAL A 61 -0.09 7.88 -1.93
CA VAL A 61 1.34 7.60 -2.19
C VAL A 61 1.60 6.10 -2.46
N PRO A 62 1.06 5.14 -1.69
CA PRO A 62 1.29 3.72 -1.91
C PRO A 62 0.62 3.24 -3.20
N GLN A 63 -0.58 3.75 -3.52
CA GLN A 63 -1.27 3.44 -4.76
C GLN A 63 -0.49 3.94 -5.97
N VAL A 64 0.06 5.16 -5.92
CA VAL A 64 0.89 5.70 -7.01
C VAL A 64 2.17 4.90 -7.16
N ILE A 65 2.87 4.55 -6.07
CA ILE A 65 4.07 3.73 -6.10
C ILE A 65 3.79 2.31 -6.61
N ASN A 66 2.63 1.74 -6.29
CA ASN A 66 2.23 0.44 -6.80
C ASN A 66 1.97 0.49 -8.31
N ASN A 67 1.27 1.53 -8.78
CA ASN A 67 0.99 1.71 -10.21
C ASN A 67 2.27 1.94 -11.04
N THR A 68 3.23 2.71 -10.54
CA THR A 68 4.50 2.95 -11.26
C THR A 68 5.46 1.75 -11.27
N ARG A 69 5.25 0.76 -10.40
CA ARG A 69 5.96 -0.52 -10.45
C ARG A 69 5.30 -1.55 -11.37
N GLY A 70 4.06 -1.29 -11.79
CA GLY A 70 3.32 -2.10 -12.74
C GLY A 70 3.54 -1.70 -14.21
N GLU A 71 4.22 -0.58 -14.47
CA GLU A 71 4.70 -0.11 -15.78
C GLU A 71 6.16 -0.53 -16.02
#